data_AF-A0A9D1AFJ1-F1
#
_entry.id   AF-A0A9D1AFJ1-F1
#
_cell.length_a   1.000
_cell.length_b   1.000
_cell.length_c   1.000
_cell.angle_alpha   90.00
_cell.angle_beta   90.00
_cell.angle_gamma   90.00
#
_symmetry.space_group_name_H-M   'P 1'
#
loop_
_entity.id
_entity.type
_entity.pdbx_description
1 polymer ?
#
loop_
_entity_poly.entity_id
_entity_poly.type
_entity_poly.pdbx_seq_one_letter_code
_entity_poly.pdbx_strand_id
1 'polypeptide(L)' 'MQCPNVTECMCPKSTCPNHGMCCDCVTKHRLTDSLPYCLFPDNGGDKSNENHYRVLKKRFEGDGK' A
#
# COMPACT_ATOMS: atom_id res chain seq x y z
N MET A 1 14.58 -2.49 18.23
CA MET A 1 14.02 -3.84 18.00
C MET A 1 13.46 -3.84 16.59
N GLN A 2 14.01 -4.65 15.68
CA GLN A 2 13.49 -4.74 14.31
C GLN A 2 12.10 -5.38 14.36
N CYS A 3 11.14 -4.76 13.68
CA CYS A 3 9.78 -5.27 13.56
C CYS A 3 9.84 -6.64 12.85
N PRO A 4 9.36 -7.73 13.47
CA PRO A 4 9.32 -9.01 12.79
C PRO A 4 8.40 -8.86 11.57
N ASN A 5 8.90 -9.20 10.38
CA ASN A 5 8.06 -9.24 9.19
C ASN A 5 7.02 -10.35 9.37
N VAL A 6 5.87 -10.00 9.97
CA VAL A 6 4.73 -10.91 10.17
C VAL A 6 4.07 -11.32 8.86
N THR A 7 4.42 -10.64 7.76
CA THR A 7 3.96 -10.93 6.39
C THR A 7 5.03 -10.43 5.42
N GLU A 8 5.32 -11.17 4.35
CA GLU A 8 6.19 -10.71 3.27
C GLU A 8 5.48 -9.67 2.41
N CYS A 9 6.19 -8.60 2.05
CA CYS A 9 5.63 -7.55 1.19
C CYS A 9 5.70 -7.94 -0.29
N MET A 10 4.55 -8.04 -0.96
CA MET A 10 4.44 -8.38 -2.40
C MET A 10 4.77 -7.20 -3.34
N CYS A 11 5.69 -6.32 -2.96
CA CYS A 11 6.06 -5.18 -3.80
C CYS A 11 6.65 -5.67 -5.14
N PRO A 12 6.06 -5.34 -6.31
CA PRO A 12 6.53 -5.88 -7.59
C PRO A 12 7.92 -5.37 -7.99
N LYS A 13 8.39 -4.27 -7.38
CA LYS A 13 9.72 -3.71 -7.61
C LYS A 13 10.77 -4.50 -6.83
N SER A 14 11.32 -5.55 -7.45
CA SER A 14 12.40 -6.38 -6.89
C SER A 14 13.69 -5.60 -6.57
N THR A 15 13.91 -4.46 -7.23
CA THR A 15 15.05 -3.56 -6.96
C THR A 15 14.84 -2.61 -5.77
N CYS A 16 13.69 -2.69 -5.08
CA CYS A 16 13.43 -1.87 -3.90
C CYS A 16 14.28 -2.37 -2.71
N PRO A 17 15.00 -1.50 -1.99
CA PRO A 17 15.79 -1.94 -0.82
C PRO A 17 14.92 -2.51 0.30
N ASN A 18 13.62 -2.19 0.33
CA ASN A 18 12.67 -2.68 1.33
C ASN A 18 11.83 -3.88 0.83
N HIS A 19 12.17 -4.46 -0.33
CA HIS A 19 11.43 -5.60 -0.88
C HIS A 19 11.42 -6.78 0.10
N GLY A 20 10.27 -7.43 0.27
CA GLY A 20 10.08 -8.49 1.28
C GLY A 20 9.99 -8.01 2.73
N MET A 21 10.37 -6.76 3.04
CA MET A 21 10.38 -6.21 4.39
C MET A 21 9.15 -5.32 4.64
N CYS A 22 8.05 -5.93 5.10
CA CYS A 22 6.77 -5.25 5.28
C CYS A 22 6.84 -4.04 6.22
N CYS A 23 7.50 -4.16 7.38
CA CYS A 23 7.57 -3.06 8.34
C CYS A 23 8.34 -1.84 7.80
N ASP A 24 9.43 -2.09 7.07
CA ASP A 24 10.22 -1.03 6.42
C ASP A 24 9.47 -0.43 5.23
N CYS A 25 8.68 -1.24 4.51
CA CYS A 25 7.76 -0.76 3.49
C CYS A 25 6.71 0.18 4.07
N VAL A 26 6.00 -0.23 5.14
CA VAL A 26 4.99 0.59 5.82
C VAL A 26 5.59 1.92 6.28
N THR A 27 6.74 1.87 6.95
CA THR A 27 7.42 3.07 7.46
C THR A 27 7.77 4.04 6.33
N LYS A 28 8.42 3.54 5.27
CA LYS A 28 8.78 4.35 4.10
C LYS A 28 7.56 4.97 3.42
N HIS A 29 6.53 4.16 3.15
CA HIS A 29 5.36 4.59 2.38
C HIS A 29 4.49 5.57 3.17
N ARG A 30 4.32 5.36 4.48
CA ARG A 30 3.68 6.33 5.39
C ARG A 30 4.31 7.72 5.32
N LEU A 31 5.62 7.80 5.13
CA LEU A 31 6.35 9.07 5.03
C LEU A 31 6.33 9.68 3.62
N THR A 32 5.82 8.95 2.62
CA THR A 32 5.92 9.33 1.20
C THR A 32 4.57 9.21 0.49
N ASP A 33 3.55 9.96 0.94
CA ASP A 33 2.18 10.04 0.40
C ASP A 33 1.72 8.86 -0.48
N SER A 34 1.96 7.64 0.00
CA SER A 34 1.71 6.43 -0.76
C SER A 34 1.55 5.26 0.17
N LEU A 35 0.96 4.19 -0.33
CA LEU A 35 0.76 2.98 0.43
C LEU A 35 1.81 1.91 0.09
N PRO A 36 2.02 0.92 0.96
CA PRO A 36 2.60 -0.36 0.59
C PRO A 36 1.65 -1.19 -0.27
N TYR A 37 2.20 -2.04 -1.14
CA TYR A 37 1.42 -2.87 -2.07
C TYR A 37 0.39 -3.78 -1.38
N CYS A 38 0.70 -4.29 -0.18
CA CYS A 38 -0.23 -5.10 0.60
C CYS A 38 -1.51 -4.36 1.05
N LEU A 39 -1.54 -3.03 0.99
CA LEU A 39 -2.69 -2.19 1.32
C LEU A 39 -3.39 -1.62 0.10
N PHE A 40 -3.00 -2.01 -1.12
CA PHE A 40 -3.64 -1.51 -2.33
C PHE A 40 -4.94 -2.27 -2.58
N PRO A 41 -6.11 -1.60 -2.57
CA PRO A 41 -7.24 -2.10 -3.36
C PRO A 41 -6.86 -2.04 -4.85
N ASP A 42 -7.58 -2.75 -5.71
CA ASP A 42 -7.39 -2.64 -7.16
C ASP A 42 -7.54 -1.16 -7.59
N ASN A 43 -6.40 -0.51 -7.83
CA ASN A 43 -6.26 0.94 -7.93
C ASN A 43 -5.46 1.35 -9.17
N GLY A 44 -5.35 0.45 -10.16
CA GLY A 44 -4.70 0.71 -11.44
C GLY A 44 -3.20 1.01 -11.34
N GLY A 45 -2.56 0.70 -10.20
CA GLY A 45 -1.14 0.94 -9.96
C GLY A 45 -0.81 2.34 -9.39
N ASP A 46 -1.80 3.21 -9.19
CA ASP A 46 -1.60 4.49 -8.50
C ASP A 46 -1.65 4.32 -6.98
N LYS A 47 -0.47 4.53 -6.38
CA LYS A 47 -0.20 4.29 -4.97
C LYS A 47 -0.52 5.43 -4.03
N SER A 48 -0.97 6.57 -4.54
CA SER A 48 -1.23 7.77 -3.74
C SER A 48 -2.34 7.54 -2.73
N ASN A 49 -2.27 8.23 -1.58
CA ASN A 49 -3.35 8.20 -0.60
C ASN A 49 -4.65 8.78 -1.16
N GLU A 50 -4.55 9.78 -2.05
CA GLU A 50 -5.71 10.36 -2.72
C GLU A 50 -6.45 9.33 -3.58
N ASN A 51 -5.73 8.60 -4.43
CA ASN A 51 -6.34 7.55 -5.25
C ASN A 51 -6.94 6.44 -4.38
N HIS A 52 -6.24 6.04 -3.32
CA HIS A 52 -6.76 5.08 -2.35
C HIS A 52 -8.09 5.54 -1.73
N TYR A 53 -8.17 6.80 -1.29
CA TYR A 53 -9.40 7.39 -0.79
C TYR A 53 -10.53 7.37 -1.83
N ARG A 54 -10.26 7.75 -3.08
CA ARG A 54 -11.27 7.73 -4.16
C ARG A 54 -11.81 6.33 -4.42
N VAL A 55 -10.93 5.31 -4.45
CA VAL A 55 -11.33 3.91 -4.63
C VAL A 55 -12.20 3.43 -3.46
N LEU A 56 -11.78 3.70 -2.22
CA LEU A 56 -12.57 3.32 -1.04
C LEU A 56 -13.92 4.05 -1.00
N LYS A 57 -13.94 5.35 -1.27
CA LYS A 57 -15.15 6.15 -1.35
C LYS A 57 -16.12 5.54 -2.36
N LYS A 58 -15.67 5.24 -3.58
CA LYS A 58 -16.50 4.58 -4.60
C LYS A 58 -17.02 3.21 -4.12
N ARG A 59 -16.18 2.42 -3.43
CA ARG A 59 -16.57 1.09 -2.92
C ARG A 59 -17.66 1.16 -1.85
N PHE A 60 -17.61 2.16 -0.97
CA PHE A 60 -18.51 2.25 0.17
C PHE A 60 -19.71 3.18 -0.04
N GLU A 61 -19.58 4.19 -0.90
CA GLU A 61 -20.55 5.27 -1.13
C GLU A 61 -20.98 5.39 -2.61
N GLY A 62 -20.45 4.57 -3.52
CA GLY A 62 -20.82 4.62 -4.95
C GLY A 62 -22.22 4.05 -5.22
N ASP A 63 -22.89 4.62 -6.22
CA ASP A 63 -24.29 4.31 -6.56
C ASP A 63 -24.52 2.81 -6.79
N GLY A 64 -25.42 2.24 -6.00
CA GLY A 64 -25.75 0.80 -6.01
C GLY A 64 -25.60 0.09 -4.66
N LYS A 65 -25.31 0.84 -3.59
CA LYS A 65 -25.46 0.40 -2.20
C LYS A 65 -26.59 1.15 -1.51
#